data_AF-A0A6N9J0H5-F1
#
_entry.id   AF-A0A6N9J0H5-F1
#
_cell.length_a   1.000
_cell.length_b   1.000
_cell.length_c   1.000
_cell.angle_alpha   90.00
_cell.angle_beta   90.00
_cell.angle_gamma   90.00
#
_symmetry.space_group_name_H-M   'P 1'
#
loop_
_entity.id
_entity.type
_entity.pdbx_description
1 polymer ?
#
loop_
_entity_poly.entity_id
_entity_poly.type
_entity_poly.pdbx_seq_one_letter_code
_entity_poly.pdbx_strand_id
1 'polypeptide(L)'
;MYKSTFVCWILLANLLCVNASWGQDADRPFYEYPGDYRQQVNQLKSDFKSRFGYELLDMELSWKPEEIKELALAFSRLPDTFLRIPGVTGIYHFSKLRAAPEGMPVDDIPAATFPSFQTVYRNSDLSYHVEVDDQKPRIEFYNPLFYEDRNRFQNIVQHEMAHIFDTFQGFLSFSKEWMKIAKFSLVHLPALDGRPGDDYLFAALNDPEVKHYAPVSTRQLSTYSRQNLQEDFANSVAAYINYPYFRYSHPERYQYLKDKVFGGKEYFPKADMNYRDKVINDFENAVSIKDWDAVISIAREVGRDYESNIESELIGKIEKTLDNSPDSVRDTKLGAASCYLYNPGALNIRRNLIRKKRVVLQKLLELRRCRIMSRRSFEKDLALWTMRSIYFFKSKGKPQLQFLDPALPVAGARGFETRYLWRVFYEGSNVHVAEGSYKVEGVRSGSIRIDLEKSVVGVLNLPAKKPLILELGAQRVHPREFKKLNSKTAKIRFVIQPGFNYEAGINPDIKVVYPERPEFGNLN
;
A
#
# COMPACT_ATOMS: atom_id res chain seq x y z
N MET A 1 -24.15 -60.95 -59.53
CA MET A 1 -23.69 -62.32 -59.20
C MET A 1 -22.40 -62.53 -59.97
N TYR A 2 -21.34 -63.10 -59.36
CA TYR A 2 -19.92 -63.00 -59.78
C TYR A 2 -19.36 -61.54 -59.64
N LYS A 3 -18.15 -61.20 -59.15
CA LYS A 3 -16.80 -61.83 -58.94
C LYS A 3 -16.01 -62.08 -60.24
N SER A 4 -14.76 -61.65 -60.45
CA SER A 4 -13.75 -60.90 -59.64
C SER A 4 -12.94 -59.94 -60.60
N THR A 5 -11.66 -59.49 -60.47
CA THR A 5 -10.48 -59.84 -59.64
C THR A 5 -9.43 -58.66 -59.58
N PHE A 6 -8.18 -58.98 -59.23
CA PHE A 6 -6.95 -58.16 -59.15
C PHE A 6 -6.45 -57.64 -60.53
N VAL A 7 -5.42 -56.78 -60.70
CA VAL A 7 -4.08 -56.58 -60.05
C VAL A 7 -3.66 -55.08 -60.22
N CYS A 8 -2.69 -54.42 -59.56
CA CYS A 8 -2.01 -54.37 -58.24
C CYS A 8 -0.66 -53.62 -58.44
N TRP A 9 -0.38 -52.52 -57.69
CA TRP A 9 0.89 -51.71 -57.67
C TRP A 9 1.28 -50.95 -58.98
N ILE A 10 2.15 -49.92 -59.03
CA ILE A 10 3.03 -49.23 -58.04
C ILE A 10 3.38 -47.75 -58.42
N LEU A 11 3.99 -47.00 -57.48
CA LEU A 11 4.79 -45.74 -57.60
C LEU A 11 4.13 -44.33 -57.66
N LEU A 12 4.90 -43.39 -57.08
CA LEU A 12 4.70 -41.95 -56.77
C LEU A 12 4.37 -41.07 -58.02
N ALA A 13 3.80 -39.85 -57.92
CA ALA A 13 4.17 -38.77 -57.01
C ALA A 13 3.10 -37.66 -56.72
N ASN A 14 3.44 -36.83 -55.73
CA ASN A 14 2.80 -35.58 -55.27
C ASN A 14 2.97 -34.41 -56.29
N LEU A 15 2.23 -33.28 -56.28
CA LEU A 15 1.06 -32.86 -55.48
C LEU A 15 0.19 -31.83 -56.26
N LEU A 16 -1.12 -31.84 -55.99
CA LEU A 16 -2.12 -30.76 -56.09
C LEU A 16 -1.93 -29.56 -57.04
N CYS A 17 -2.94 -29.36 -57.90
CA CYS A 17 -3.17 -28.15 -58.69
C CYS A 17 -3.45 -26.91 -57.82
N VAL A 18 -2.85 -25.78 -58.16
CA VAL A 18 -3.30 -24.44 -57.70
C VAL A 18 -4.30 -23.89 -58.71
N ASN A 19 -5.45 -23.40 -58.24
CA ASN A 19 -6.44 -22.72 -59.07
C ASN A 19 -7.35 -21.80 -58.23
N ALA A 20 -8.07 -20.89 -58.89
CA ALA A 20 -8.96 -19.87 -58.32
C ALA A 20 -8.29 -18.73 -57.52
N SER A 21 -8.17 -17.58 -58.19
CA SER A 21 -8.03 -16.24 -57.57
C SER A 21 -9.39 -15.71 -57.10
N TRP A 22 -9.41 -14.46 -56.60
CA TRP A 22 -10.54 -13.62 -56.17
C TRP A 22 -10.99 -13.74 -54.71
N GLY A 23 -10.45 -12.83 -53.89
CA GLY A 23 -10.91 -12.47 -52.55
C GLY A 23 -10.30 -11.13 -52.15
N GLN A 24 -10.89 -10.01 -52.61
CA GLN A 24 -10.50 -8.67 -52.17
C GLN A 24 -11.08 -8.39 -50.78
N ASP A 25 -10.37 -8.80 -49.72
CA ASP A 25 -10.65 -8.32 -48.36
C ASP A 25 -9.94 -6.99 -48.11
N ALA A 26 -10.71 -6.00 -47.67
CA ALA A 26 -10.39 -4.58 -47.75
C ALA A 26 -9.06 -4.16 -47.09
N ASP A 27 -8.38 -3.19 -47.72
CA ASP A 27 -7.38 -2.34 -47.09
C ASP A 27 -7.96 -1.70 -45.83
N ARG A 28 -7.70 -2.31 -44.69
CA ARG A 28 -7.75 -1.59 -43.42
C ARG A 28 -6.63 -0.55 -43.47
N PRO A 29 -6.90 0.73 -43.19
CA PRO A 29 -5.83 1.68 -42.96
C PRO A 29 -4.95 1.13 -41.83
N PHE A 30 -3.72 0.75 -42.15
CA PHE A 30 -2.68 0.77 -41.14
C PHE A 30 -2.64 2.20 -40.62
N TYR A 31 -2.67 2.36 -39.30
CA TYR A 31 -2.47 3.67 -38.68
C TYR A 31 -0.99 4.03 -38.79
N GLU A 32 -0.57 4.41 -40.01
CA GLU A 32 0.74 4.98 -40.29
C GLU A 32 0.86 6.30 -39.53
N TYR A 33 1.48 6.23 -38.35
CA TYR A 33 1.93 7.41 -37.64
C TYR A 33 2.97 8.12 -38.53
N PRO A 34 2.76 9.38 -38.96
CA PRO A 34 3.50 10.00 -40.06
C PRO A 34 4.89 10.53 -39.64
N GLY A 35 5.63 9.75 -38.86
CA GLY A 35 6.98 10.08 -38.39
C GLY A 35 7.66 8.88 -37.73
N ASP A 36 8.99 8.94 -37.60
CA ASP A 36 9.73 7.85 -36.97
C ASP A 36 9.46 7.80 -35.45
N TYR A 37 8.57 6.89 -35.06
CA TYR A 37 8.23 6.59 -33.68
C TYR A 37 9.44 6.14 -32.85
N ARG A 38 10.40 5.42 -33.46
CA ARG A 38 11.63 4.95 -32.80
C ARG A 38 12.60 6.11 -32.58
N GLN A 39 12.73 7.02 -33.55
CA GLN A 39 13.49 8.27 -33.37
C GLN A 39 12.87 9.12 -32.25
N GLN A 40 11.54 9.27 -32.23
CA GLN A 40 10.84 10.02 -31.17
C GLN A 40 11.05 9.40 -29.78
N VAL A 41 10.93 8.07 -29.65
CA VAL A 41 11.23 7.37 -28.39
C VAL A 41 12.69 7.56 -28.00
N ASN A 42 13.64 7.36 -28.91
CA ASN A 42 15.07 7.52 -28.62
C ASN A 42 15.41 8.95 -28.17
N GLN A 43 14.83 9.98 -28.80
CA GLN A 43 15.02 11.37 -28.38
C GLN A 43 14.47 11.59 -26.97
N LEU A 44 13.22 11.18 -26.70
CA LEU A 44 12.60 11.34 -25.37
C LEU A 44 13.36 10.59 -24.27
N LYS A 45 13.95 9.42 -24.56
CA LYS A 45 14.85 8.71 -23.64
C LYS A 45 16.16 9.45 -23.40
N SER A 46 16.75 10.05 -24.43
CA SER A 46 17.96 10.88 -24.33
C SER A 46 17.70 12.13 -23.49
N ASP A 47 16.58 12.81 -23.75
CA ASP A 47 16.12 13.98 -22.99
C ASP A 47 15.88 13.64 -21.52
N PHE A 48 15.23 12.49 -21.25
CA PHE A 48 15.00 11.99 -19.89
C PHE A 48 16.33 11.70 -19.16
N LYS A 49 17.26 10.98 -19.81
CA LYS A 49 18.59 10.69 -19.24
C LYS A 49 19.37 11.98 -18.96
N SER A 50 19.40 12.91 -19.92
CA SER A 50 20.06 14.20 -19.79
C SER A 50 19.51 15.01 -18.60
N ARG A 51 18.18 15.08 -18.49
CA ARG A 51 17.49 15.87 -17.46
C ARG A 51 17.55 15.25 -16.06
N PHE A 52 17.33 13.94 -15.93
CA PHE A 52 17.12 13.28 -14.64
C PHE A 52 18.24 12.31 -14.22
N GLY A 53 19.13 11.93 -15.14
CA GLY A 53 20.27 11.04 -14.91
C GLY A 53 20.07 9.57 -15.26
N TYR A 54 18.82 9.11 -15.39
CA TYR A 54 18.48 7.69 -15.47
C TYR A 54 18.17 7.24 -16.90
N GLU A 55 18.64 6.05 -17.27
CA GLU A 55 18.29 5.43 -18.56
C GLU A 55 16.89 4.80 -18.52
N LEU A 56 16.12 4.95 -19.59
CA LEU A 56 14.82 4.28 -19.75
C LEU A 56 15.00 3.01 -20.57
N LEU A 57 15.10 1.87 -19.88
CA LEU A 57 15.49 0.59 -20.47
C LEU A 57 14.25 -0.19 -20.93
N ASP A 58 14.29 -0.68 -22.17
CA ASP A 58 13.30 -1.63 -22.69
C ASP A 58 13.68 -3.04 -22.20
N MET A 59 12.74 -3.77 -21.60
CA MET A 59 12.96 -5.17 -21.19
C MET A 59 12.03 -6.12 -21.95
N GLU A 60 10.78 -6.24 -21.50
CA GLU A 60 9.77 -7.07 -22.19
C GLU A 60 8.98 -6.27 -23.24
N LEU A 61 8.92 -4.95 -23.08
CA LEU A 61 8.10 -4.05 -23.89
C LEU A 61 8.79 -2.70 -24.06
N SER A 62 8.75 -2.16 -25.27
CA SER A 62 9.29 -0.83 -25.58
C SER A 62 8.49 0.28 -24.90
N TRP A 63 9.19 1.29 -24.39
CA TRP A 63 8.58 2.53 -23.89
C TRP A 63 7.84 3.30 -24.99
N LYS A 64 6.64 3.82 -24.71
CA LYS A 64 5.89 4.71 -25.62
C LYS A 64 6.17 6.20 -25.33
N PRO A 65 6.07 7.10 -26.33
CA PRO A 65 6.28 8.54 -26.15
C PRO A 65 5.44 9.19 -25.04
N GLU A 66 4.19 8.78 -24.88
CA GLU A 66 3.27 9.26 -23.85
C GLU A 66 3.65 8.78 -22.44
N GLU A 67 4.16 7.56 -22.31
CA GLU A 67 4.63 6.98 -21.05
C GLU A 67 5.88 7.72 -20.55
N ILE A 68 6.82 8.01 -21.47
CA ILE A 68 8.02 8.80 -21.16
C ILE A 68 7.63 10.25 -20.77
N LYS A 69 6.61 10.84 -21.40
CA LYS A 69 6.14 12.21 -21.09
C LYS A 69 5.50 12.30 -19.70
N GLU A 70 4.63 11.37 -19.32
CA GLU A 70 4.06 11.33 -17.96
C GLU A 70 5.13 11.01 -16.91
N LEU A 71 6.08 10.13 -17.20
CA LEU A 71 7.22 9.86 -16.33
C LEU A 71 8.10 11.11 -16.13
N ALA A 72 8.42 11.82 -17.22
CA ALA A 72 9.16 13.08 -17.15
C ALA A 72 8.40 14.15 -16.33
N LEU A 73 7.07 14.18 -16.40
CA LEU A 73 6.25 15.05 -15.57
C LEU A 73 6.31 14.64 -14.09
N ALA A 74 6.24 13.34 -13.76
CA ALA A 74 6.40 12.84 -12.40
C ALA A 74 7.77 13.18 -11.79
N PHE A 75 8.85 12.95 -12.54
CA PHE A 75 10.22 13.26 -12.13
C PHE A 75 10.48 14.76 -12.03
N SER A 76 9.87 15.60 -12.89
CA SER A 76 10.02 17.06 -12.81
C SER A 76 9.52 17.69 -11.49
N ARG A 77 8.74 16.96 -10.70
CA ARG A 77 8.27 17.37 -9.37
C ARG A 77 9.16 16.88 -8.22
N LEU A 78 10.16 16.04 -8.45
CA LEU A 78 11.15 15.67 -7.43
C LEU A 78 12.08 16.87 -7.09
N PRO A 79 12.81 16.85 -5.96
CA PRO A 79 13.96 17.73 -5.73
C PRO A 79 15.19 17.20 -6.46
N ASP A 80 16.20 18.05 -6.68
CA ASP A 80 17.40 17.67 -7.45
C ASP A 80 18.25 16.59 -6.75
N THR A 81 18.10 16.45 -5.43
CA THR A 81 18.65 15.37 -4.60
C THR A 81 18.19 13.97 -5.00
N PHE A 82 17.10 13.84 -5.78
CA PHE A 82 16.57 12.57 -6.28
C PHE A 82 16.99 12.29 -7.74
N LEU A 83 17.79 13.17 -8.35
CA LEU A 83 18.23 13.07 -9.73
C LEU A 83 19.71 12.65 -9.75
N ARG A 84 20.09 11.84 -10.75
CA ARG A 84 21.50 11.41 -10.97
C ARG A 84 22.13 10.72 -9.75
N ILE A 85 21.35 9.99 -8.94
CA ILE A 85 21.86 9.21 -7.80
C ILE A 85 22.94 8.23 -8.30
N PRO A 86 24.17 8.28 -7.77
CA PRO A 86 25.26 7.38 -8.19
C PRO A 86 24.86 5.90 -8.06
N GLY A 87 25.35 5.03 -8.95
CA GLY A 87 25.01 3.60 -8.96
C GLY A 87 23.64 3.24 -9.55
N VAL A 88 22.65 4.14 -9.51
CA VAL A 88 21.31 3.90 -10.07
C VAL A 88 21.31 4.21 -11.57
N THR A 89 21.54 3.20 -12.42
CA THR A 89 21.72 3.45 -13.86
C THR A 89 20.43 3.66 -14.65
N GLY A 90 19.30 3.09 -14.22
CA GLY A 90 18.08 3.13 -15.05
C GLY A 90 16.79 2.63 -14.43
N ILE A 91 15.72 2.89 -15.17
CA ILE A 91 14.32 2.58 -14.90
C ILE A 91 13.85 1.60 -15.97
N TYR A 92 13.22 0.51 -15.54
CA TYR A 92 12.99 -0.67 -16.37
C TYR A 92 11.50 -0.86 -16.65
N HIS A 93 11.14 -1.10 -17.91
CA HIS A 93 9.74 -1.31 -18.32
C HIS A 93 9.40 -2.79 -18.54
N PHE A 94 8.45 -3.31 -17.77
CA PHE A 94 8.07 -4.72 -17.73
C PHE A 94 6.57 -4.93 -17.96
N SER A 95 6.19 -6.07 -18.54
CA SER A 95 4.80 -6.36 -18.89
C SER A 95 3.91 -6.68 -17.68
N LYS A 96 4.50 -7.23 -16.62
CA LYS A 96 3.82 -7.67 -15.39
C LYS A 96 4.83 -7.89 -14.25
N LEU A 97 4.35 -7.79 -13.01
CA LEU A 97 5.10 -8.22 -11.82
C LEU A 97 5.45 -9.71 -11.94
N ARG A 98 6.73 -10.04 -11.96
CA ARG A 98 7.24 -11.42 -12.05
C ARG A 98 7.32 -12.06 -10.65
N ALA A 99 6.15 -12.47 -10.17
CA ALA A 99 5.86 -13.08 -8.87
C ALA A 99 5.81 -12.11 -7.66
N ALA A 100 4.82 -12.35 -6.81
CA ALA A 100 4.79 -11.98 -5.41
C ALA A 100 4.63 -13.28 -4.59
N PRO A 101 5.02 -13.33 -3.30
CA PRO A 101 4.88 -14.54 -2.49
C PRO A 101 3.43 -15.05 -2.41
N GLU A 102 3.26 -16.38 -2.46
CA GLU A 102 1.94 -17.00 -2.38
C GLU A 102 1.17 -16.58 -1.11
N GLY A 103 -0.13 -16.34 -1.25
CA GLY A 103 -1.00 -15.96 -0.15
C GLY A 103 -1.00 -14.46 0.20
N MET A 104 -0.08 -13.65 -0.33
CA MET A 104 -0.24 -12.20 -0.32
C MET A 104 -1.24 -11.77 -1.41
N PRO A 105 -2.41 -11.17 -1.07
CA PRO A 105 -3.08 -10.31 -2.02
C PRO A 105 -2.17 -9.09 -2.16
N VAL A 106 -1.43 -9.02 -3.27
CA VAL A 106 -0.49 -7.93 -3.54
C VAL A 106 -1.25 -6.62 -3.41
N ASP A 107 -0.70 -5.65 -2.69
CA ASP A 107 -1.21 -4.29 -2.81
C ASP A 107 -0.94 -3.85 -4.24
N ASP A 108 -1.97 -3.37 -4.93
CA ASP A 108 -2.13 -3.27 -6.39
C ASP A 108 -1.02 -2.46 -7.14
N ILE A 109 0.01 -1.98 -6.45
CA ILE A 109 1.11 -1.13 -6.92
C ILE A 109 1.83 -1.81 -8.11
N PRO A 110 1.79 -1.19 -9.30
CA PRO A 110 2.39 -1.74 -10.52
C PRO A 110 3.84 -1.27 -10.67
N ALA A 111 4.62 -1.42 -9.60
CA ALA A 111 6.03 -1.07 -9.54
C ALA A 111 6.77 -1.94 -8.52
N ALA A 112 8.10 -1.93 -8.56
CA ALA A 112 8.97 -2.47 -7.51
C ALA A 112 10.33 -1.73 -7.52
N THR A 113 10.90 -1.53 -6.34
CA THR A 113 12.23 -0.96 -6.15
C THR A 113 13.21 -2.02 -5.68
N PHE A 114 14.45 -1.95 -6.16
CA PHE A 114 15.55 -2.86 -5.81
C PHE A 114 16.85 -2.08 -5.56
N PRO A 115 17.76 -2.56 -4.70
CA PRO A 115 17.79 -3.86 -4.04
C PRO A 115 16.72 -4.04 -2.94
N SER A 116 16.37 -5.29 -2.64
CA SER A 116 15.76 -5.66 -1.36
C SER A 116 16.82 -5.73 -0.23
N PHE A 117 16.39 -5.97 1.01
CA PHE A 117 17.23 -5.96 2.19
C PHE A 117 16.63 -6.84 3.30
N GLN A 118 17.42 -7.12 4.32
CA GLN A 118 17.09 -7.98 5.45
C GLN A 118 17.40 -7.27 6.77
N THR A 119 16.62 -7.51 7.83
CA THR A 119 16.80 -6.88 9.16
C THR A 119 17.25 -7.90 10.19
N VAL A 120 18.56 -7.91 10.46
CA VAL A 120 19.24 -8.93 11.27
C VAL A 120 19.83 -8.28 12.53
N TYR A 121 19.60 -8.85 13.70
CA TYR A 121 20.38 -8.54 14.90
C TYR A 121 21.54 -9.53 15.00
N ARG A 122 22.76 -9.01 15.05
CA ARG A 122 23.98 -9.79 15.18
C ARG A 122 24.32 -9.95 16.67
N ASN A 123 24.21 -11.18 17.18
CA ASN A 123 24.51 -11.51 18.58
C ASN A 123 26.01 -11.48 18.88
N SER A 124 26.85 -11.61 17.85
CA SER A 124 28.32 -11.59 17.97
C SER A 124 28.90 -10.22 18.35
N ASP A 125 28.25 -9.12 17.93
CA ASP A 125 28.66 -7.74 18.25
C ASP A 125 27.55 -6.88 18.88
N LEU A 126 26.39 -7.51 19.17
CA LEU A 126 25.21 -6.95 19.83
C LEU A 126 24.52 -5.80 19.06
N SER A 127 24.63 -5.76 17.73
CA SER A 127 24.14 -4.65 16.90
C SER A 127 23.00 -5.02 15.93
N TYR A 128 22.26 -4.00 15.48
CA TYR A 128 21.19 -4.13 14.48
C TYR A 128 21.74 -3.80 13.10
N HIS A 129 21.54 -4.69 12.13
CA HIS A 129 21.95 -4.51 10.75
C HIS A 129 20.74 -4.46 9.80
N VAL A 130 20.79 -3.53 8.85
CA VAL A 130 20.04 -3.56 7.59
C VAL A 130 21.01 -4.05 6.52
N GLU A 131 20.86 -5.31 6.13
CA GLU A 131 21.77 -5.99 5.21
C GLU A 131 21.14 -5.97 3.82
N VAL A 132 21.77 -5.24 2.89
CA VAL A 132 21.24 -5.00 1.55
C VAL A 132 21.58 -6.19 0.63
N ASP A 133 20.61 -6.65 -0.15
CA ASP A 133 20.81 -7.81 -1.04
C ASP A 133 21.71 -7.47 -2.24
N ASP A 134 22.48 -8.45 -2.71
CA ASP A 134 23.31 -8.36 -3.93
C ASP A 134 22.44 -8.33 -5.20
N GLN A 135 21.83 -7.18 -5.44
CA GLN A 135 20.97 -6.91 -6.59
C GLN A 135 21.34 -5.56 -7.19
N LYS A 136 21.27 -5.45 -8.52
CA LYS A 136 21.53 -4.18 -9.18
C LYS A 136 20.44 -3.14 -8.83
N PRO A 137 20.83 -1.93 -8.36
CA PRO A 137 19.92 -0.81 -8.10
C PRO A 137 19.07 -0.44 -9.31
N ARG A 138 17.75 -0.42 -9.14
CA ARG A 138 16.78 -0.08 -10.20
C ARG A 138 15.36 0.11 -9.65
N ILE A 139 14.54 0.79 -10.43
CA ILE A 139 13.07 0.74 -10.32
C ILE A 139 12.52 -0.01 -11.53
N GLU A 140 11.60 -0.94 -11.27
CA GLU A 140 10.80 -1.61 -12.28
C GLU A 140 9.39 -1.02 -12.28
N PHE A 141 8.91 -0.61 -13.46
CA PHE A 141 7.52 -0.17 -13.66
C PHE A 141 6.79 -1.17 -14.56
N TYR A 142 5.61 -1.61 -14.10
CA TYR A 142 4.79 -2.61 -14.78
C TYR A 142 3.67 -1.94 -15.57
N ASN A 143 3.31 -2.50 -16.74
CA ASN A 143 2.23 -2.03 -17.63
C ASN A 143 1.02 -1.36 -16.94
N PRO A 144 0.40 -1.90 -15.88
CA PRO A 144 -0.79 -1.30 -15.28
C PRO A 144 -0.58 0.11 -14.71
N LEU A 145 0.67 0.54 -14.47
CA LEU A 145 1.00 1.89 -14.01
C LEU A 145 0.52 2.96 -15.02
N PHE A 146 0.76 2.71 -16.30
CA PHE A 146 0.53 3.67 -17.39
C PHE A 146 -0.95 3.82 -17.76
N TYR A 147 -1.83 3.05 -17.10
CA TYR A 147 -3.29 3.17 -17.19
C TYR A 147 -3.93 3.81 -15.93
N GLU A 148 -3.12 4.23 -14.94
CA GLU A 148 -3.61 4.97 -13.78
C GLU A 148 -3.93 6.44 -14.11
N ASP A 149 -4.75 7.07 -13.28
CA ASP A 149 -4.87 8.53 -13.31
C ASP A 149 -3.53 9.18 -12.94
N ARG A 150 -3.21 10.31 -13.61
CA ARG A 150 -1.94 11.06 -13.45
C ARG A 150 -1.56 11.30 -11.98
N ASN A 151 -2.53 11.52 -11.09
CA ASN A 151 -2.26 11.77 -9.68
C ASN A 151 -1.78 10.52 -8.94
N ARG A 152 -2.35 9.33 -9.21
CA ARG A 152 -1.79 8.06 -8.74
C ARG A 152 -0.46 7.73 -9.40
N PHE A 153 -0.36 7.89 -10.72
CA PHE A 153 0.87 7.64 -11.47
C PHE A 153 2.05 8.40 -10.85
N GLN A 154 1.93 9.72 -10.69
CA GLN A 154 2.98 10.55 -10.10
C GLN A 154 3.28 10.17 -8.65
N ASN A 155 2.25 9.84 -7.86
CA ASN A 155 2.45 9.44 -6.47
C ASN A 155 3.20 8.10 -6.32
N ILE A 156 2.93 7.12 -7.19
CA ILE A 156 3.65 5.83 -7.22
C ILE A 156 5.10 6.05 -7.67
N VAL A 157 5.33 6.78 -8.77
CA VAL A 157 6.69 7.07 -9.25
C VAL A 157 7.54 7.79 -8.19
N GLN A 158 6.94 8.72 -7.44
CA GLN A 158 7.62 9.48 -6.37
C GLN A 158 7.80 8.67 -5.09
N HIS A 159 7.00 7.62 -4.89
CA HIS A 159 7.12 6.65 -3.79
C HIS A 159 8.27 5.66 -4.06
N GLU A 160 8.35 5.05 -5.25
CA GLU A 160 9.49 4.20 -5.64
C GLU A 160 10.82 4.97 -5.63
N MET A 161 10.83 6.20 -6.15
CA MET A 161 12.01 7.06 -6.09
C MET A 161 12.42 7.44 -4.66
N ALA A 162 11.51 7.37 -3.68
CA ALA A 162 11.84 7.56 -2.27
C ALA A 162 12.51 6.32 -1.67
N HIS A 163 12.13 5.09 -2.07
CA HIS A 163 12.83 3.86 -1.67
C HIS A 163 14.27 3.82 -2.23
N ILE A 164 14.47 4.24 -3.48
CA ILE A 164 15.83 4.43 -4.04
C ILE A 164 16.59 5.49 -3.24
N PHE A 165 16.02 6.68 -3.02
CA PHE A 165 16.68 7.75 -2.30
C PHE A 165 17.08 7.32 -0.87
N ASP A 166 16.19 6.66 -0.14
CA ASP A 166 16.43 6.13 1.21
C ASP A 166 17.61 5.14 1.22
N THR A 167 17.60 4.17 0.29
CA THR A 167 18.67 3.17 0.11
C THR A 167 20.02 3.84 -0.12
N PHE A 168 20.08 4.93 -0.90
CA PHE A 168 21.32 5.65 -1.23
C PHE A 168 21.68 6.78 -0.25
N GLN A 169 20.98 6.89 0.89
CA GLN A 169 21.25 7.86 1.96
C GLN A 169 21.42 7.18 3.33
N GLY A 170 21.88 5.93 3.36
CA GLY A 170 22.09 5.18 4.60
C GLY A 170 20.80 4.77 5.31
N PHE A 171 19.70 4.61 4.56
CA PHE A 171 18.33 4.41 5.06
C PHE A 171 17.95 5.41 6.17
N LEU A 172 17.65 6.64 5.75
CA LEU A 172 17.05 7.68 6.59
C LEU A 172 15.80 7.16 7.33
N SER A 173 15.03 6.24 6.74
CA SER A 173 13.89 5.57 7.38
C SER A 173 14.26 4.71 8.60
N PHE A 174 15.48 4.18 8.66
CA PHE A 174 16.02 3.46 9.82
C PHE A 174 16.82 4.36 10.79
N SER A 175 16.94 5.66 10.50
CA SER A 175 17.59 6.61 11.41
C SER A 175 16.82 6.74 12.74
N LYS A 176 17.55 6.89 13.85
CA LYS A 176 16.99 7.15 15.20
C LYS A 176 16.02 8.34 15.22
N GLU A 177 16.28 9.35 14.39
CA GLU A 177 15.42 10.54 14.24
C GLU A 177 14.10 10.18 13.56
N TRP A 178 14.13 9.49 12.41
CA TRP A 178 12.89 9.08 11.72
C TRP A 178 12.09 8.08 12.54
N MET A 179 12.70 7.04 13.13
CA MET A 179 11.99 6.06 13.97
C MET A 179 11.21 6.72 15.12
N LYS A 180 11.81 7.73 15.77
CA LYS A 180 11.19 8.53 16.85
C LYS A 180 10.03 9.39 16.35
N ILE A 181 10.09 9.92 15.13
CA ILE A 181 9.00 10.71 14.53
C ILE A 181 7.87 9.79 14.04
N ALA A 182 8.23 8.69 13.38
CA ALA A 182 7.33 7.68 12.80
C ALA A 182 6.68 6.76 13.84
N LYS A 183 7.10 6.82 15.12
CA LYS A 183 6.58 6.04 16.25
C LYS A 183 6.63 4.52 16.01
N PHE A 184 7.75 4.04 15.46
CA PHE A 184 8.01 2.60 15.41
C PHE A 184 8.89 2.14 16.59
N SER A 185 8.68 0.91 17.05
CA SER A 185 9.50 0.22 18.04
C SER A 185 10.02 -1.09 17.47
N LEU A 186 11.31 -1.37 17.59
CA LEU A 186 11.87 -2.66 17.14
C LEU A 186 11.50 -3.79 18.12
N VAL A 187 11.10 -4.94 17.58
CA VAL A 187 11.00 -6.20 18.31
C VAL A 187 11.90 -7.26 17.70
N HIS A 188 12.38 -8.17 18.54
CA HIS A 188 13.22 -9.29 18.14
C HIS A 188 12.37 -10.53 17.83
N LEU A 189 12.70 -11.23 16.75
CA LEU A 189 11.97 -12.38 16.22
C LEU A 189 12.92 -13.60 16.21
N PRO A 190 12.87 -14.48 17.22
CA PRO A 190 13.77 -15.61 17.31
C PRO A 190 13.49 -16.63 16.20
N ALA A 191 14.55 -17.18 15.61
CA ALA A 191 14.45 -18.30 14.67
C ALA A 191 13.75 -19.51 15.32
N LEU A 192 12.98 -20.27 14.52
CA LEU A 192 12.12 -21.36 15.01
C LEU A 192 12.92 -22.51 15.67
N ASP A 193 14.15 -22.69 15.23
CA ASP A 193 15.16 -23.66 15.66
C ASP A 193 16.35 -23.00 16.40
N GLY A 194 16.32 -21.68 16.58
CA GLY A 194 17.41 -20.88 17.12
C GLY A 194 17.77 -21.20 18.57
N ARG A 195 19.02 -20.92 18.92
CA ARG A 195 19.68 -21.24 20.19
C ARG A 195 20.18 -19.96 20.88
N PRO A 196 20.52 -20.01 22.18
CA PRO A 196 21.14 -18.88 22.86
C PRO A 196 22.47 -18.51 22.19
N GLY A 197 22.56 -17.29 21.65
CA GLY A 197 23.74 -16.79 20.92
C GLY A 197 23.58 -16.78 19.40
N ASP A 198 22.57 -17.44 18.83
CA ASP A 198 22.31 -17.40 17.37
C ASP A 198 21.75 -16.03 16.97
N ASP A 199 22.15 -15.52 15.80
CA ASP A 199 21.58 -14.29 15.22
C ASP A 199 20.07 -14.45 14.96
N TYR A 200 19.33 -13.33 15.01
CA TYR A 200 17.88 -13.35 14.88
C TYR A 200 17.36 -12.14 14.10
N LEU A 201 16.18 -12.28 13.48
CA LEU A 201 15.57 -11.16 12.75
C LEU A 201 15.00 -10.13 13.72
N PHE A 202 14.89 -8.87 13.29
CA PHE A 202 14.07 -7.87 13.98
C PHE A 202 13.02 -7.27 13.04
N ALA A 203 11.96 -6.71 13.62
CA ALA A 203 10.91 -6.02 12.88
C ALA A 203 10.54 -4.69 13.56
N ALA A 204 10.34 -3.65 12.76
CA ALA A 204 9.81 -2.38 13.24
C ALA A 204 8.28 -2.46 13.34
N LEU A 205 7.74 -2.47 14.57
CA LEU A 205 6.29 -2.41 14.81
C LEU A 205 5.81 -0.97 14.94
N ASN A 206 4.75 -0.61 14.21
CA ASN A 206 4.06 0.67 14.35
C ASN A 206 3.31 0.77 15.69
N ASP A 207 2.94 1.97 16.12
CA ASP A 207 2.06 2.17 17.28
C ASP A 207 0.56 2.06 16.88
N PRO A 208 -0.22 1.14 17.50
CA PRO A 208 -1.66 1.03 17.25
C PRO A 208 -2.51 2.22 17.73
N GLU A 209 -2.07 2.97 18.74
CA GLU A 209 -2.84 4.10 19.32
C GLU A 209 -2.56 5.44 18.62
N VAL A 210 -1.40 5.58 17.97
CA VAL A 210 -1.15 6.67 17.01
C VAL A 210 -2.11 6.49 15.83
N LYS A 211 -2.91 7.51 15.48
CA LYS A 211 -3.95 7.41 14.44
C LYS A 211 -3.41 7.63 13.03
N HIS A 212 -2.80 8.79 12.82
CA HIS A 212 -2.24 9.24 11.55
C HIS A 212 -0.83 8.66 11.35
N TYR A 213 -0.70 7.84 10.31
CA TYR A 213 0.56 7.43 9.68
C TYR A 213 0.59 8.03 8.28
N ALA A 214 1.72 7.92 7.55
CA ALA A 214 1.89 8.63 6.28
C ALA A 214 0.69 8.43 5.34
N PRO A 215 0.04 9.51 4.86
CA PRO A 215 -1.14 9.39 4.03
C PRO A 215 -0.82 8.69 2.71
N VAL A 216 -1.55 7.62 2.42
CA VAL A 216 -1.31 6.73 1.26
C VAL A 216 -2.03 7.20 -0.01
N SER A 217 -1.55 6.81 -1.21
CA SER A 217 -2.33 7.00 -2.44
C SER A 217 -3.67 6.24 -2.39
N THR A 218 -4.64 6.64 -3.22
CA THR A 218 -5.96 5.96 -3.28
C THR A 218 -5.93 4.57 -3.93
N ARG A 219 -4.75 4.05 -4.25
CA ARG A 219 -4.50 2.68 -4.70
C ARG A 219 -4.20 1.73 -3.55
N GLN A 220 -3.36 2.15 -2.61
CA GLN A 220 -2.93 1.38 -1.45
C GLN A 220 -4.00 1.29 -0.37
N LEU A 221 -3.77 0.37 0.57
CA LEU A 221 -4.59 0.22 1.77
C LEU A 221 -4.17 1.24 2.84
N SER A 222 -5.12 1.65 3.69
CA SER A 222 -4.86 2.58 4.80
C SER A 222 -3.79 2.12 5.81
N THR A 223 -3.56 0.80 5.89
CA THR A 223 -2.52 0.19 6.74
C THR A 223 -1.17 0.06 6.04
N TYR A 224 -1.01 0.57 4.81
CA TYR A 224 0.21 0.36 4.01
C TYR A 224 1.45 1.02 4.63
N SER A 225 1.38 2.31 4.98
CA SER A 225 2.41 3.03 5.75
C SER A 225 2.64 2.52 7.18
N ARG A 226 1.95 1.45 7.60
CA ARG A 226 2.14 0.78 8.90
C ARG A 226 2.82 -0.58 8.78
N GLN A 227 3.10 -1.05 7.55
CA GLN A 227 3.73 -2.35 7.31
C GLN A 227 5.20 -2.36 7.75
N ASN A 228 5.96 -1.29 7.47
CA ASN A 228 7.34 -1.09 7.92
C ASN A 228 7.73 0.41 7.86
N LEU A 229 8.96 0.74 8.27
CA LEU A 229 9.51 2.10 8.31
C LEU A 229 9.71 2.76 6.94
N GLN A 230 10.14 1.99 5.93
CA GLN A 230 10.39 2.50 4.58
C GLN A 230 9.10 2.85 3.87
N GLU A 231 8.04 2.04 4.01
CA GLU A 231 6.73 2.38 3.47
C GLU A 231 6.20 3.69 4.08
N ASP A 232 6.40 3.88 5.37
CA ASP A 232 6.02 5.12 6.05
C ASP A 232 6.87 6.32 5.58
N PHE A 233 8.17 6.13 5.35
CA PHE A 233 9.06 7.15 4.78
C PHE A 233 8.69 7.49 3.33
N ALA A 234 8.59 6.50 2.44
CA ALA A 234 8.29 6.68 1.04
C ALA A 234 6.88 7.25 0.79
N ASN A 235 5.87 6.84 1.57
CA ASN A 235 4.57 7.52 1.54
C ASN A 235 4.66 8.95 2.10
N SER A 236 5.51 9.23 3.08
CA SER A 236 5.72 10.59 3.60
C SER A 236 6.41 11.51 2.58
N VAL A 237 7.41 11.00 1.83
CA VAL A 237 8.06 11.73 0.71
C VAL A 237 7.04 12.02 -0.40
N ALA A 238 6.28 11.00 -0.82
CA ALA A 238 5.23 11.17 -1.81
C ALA A 238 4.09 12.10 -1.30
N ALA A 239 3.82 12.14 0.00
CA ALA A 239 2.86 13.05 0.63
C ALA A 239 3.34 14.51 0.64
N TYR A 240 4.62 14.75 0.95
CA TYR A 240 5.25 16.08 0.94
C TYR A 240 5.10 16.78 -0.41
N ILE A 241 5.20 16.03 -1.51
CA ILE A 241 5.03 16.54 -2.89
C ILE A 241 3.55 16.74 -3.26
N ASN A 242 2.63 15.91 -2.77
CA ASN A 242 1.27 15.78 -3.33
C ASN A 242 0.10 16.23 -2.47
N TYR A 243 0.23 16.26 -1.13
CA TYR A 243 -0.93 16.44 -0.24
C TYR A 243 -0.80 17.74 0.57
N PRO A 244 -1.65 18.76 0.31
CA PRO A 244 -1.48 20.10 0.87
C PRO A 244 -1.60 20.15 2.40
N TYR A 245 -2.28 19.17 3.00
CA TYR A 245 -2.48 19.08 4.44
C TYR A 245 -1.34 18.39 5.21
N PHE A 246 -0.40 17.70 4.54
CA PHE A 246 0.62 16.91 5.20
C PHE A 246 1.50 17.74 6.16
N ARG A 247 1.76 19.02 5.82
CA ARG A 247 2.49 19.96 6.68
C ARG A 247 1.78 20.35 7.99
N TYR A 248 0.46 20.11 8.07
CA TYR A 248 -0.36 20.45 9.24
C TYR A 248 -0.72 19.22 10.07
N SER A 249 -1.00 18.07 9.45
CA SER A 249 -1.28 16.83 10.21
C SER A 249 -0.03 16.03 10.60
N HIS A 250 1.09 16.20 9.88
CA HIS A 250 2.36 15.52 10.18
C HIS A 250 3.55 16.52 10.27
N PRO A 251 3.49 17.55 11.15
CA PRO A 251 4.47 18.65 11.15
C PRO A 251 5.92 18.20 11.41
N GLU A 252 6.16 17.27 12.35
CA GLU A 252 7.51 16.72 12.62
C GLU A 252 8.11 16.07 11.36
N ARG A 253 7.32 15.26 10.64
CA ARG A 253 7.75 14.59 9.40
C ARG A 253 7.98 15.58 8.28
N TYR A 254 7.09 16.56 8.14
CA TYR A 254 7.22 17.61 7.13
C TYR A 254 8.52 18.39 7.31
N GLN A 255 8.86 18.77 8.55
CA GLN A 255 10.11 19.47 8.84
C GLN A 255 11.34 18.59 8.59
N TYR A 256 11.34 17.33 9.06
CA TYR A 256 12.43 16.38 8.78
C TYR A 256 12.67 16.22 7.27
N LEU A 257 11.61 15.99 6.48
CA LEU A 257 11.73 15.84 5.03
C LEU A 257 12.18 17.14 4.35
N LYS A 258 11.66 18.29 4.79
CA LYS A 258 12.09 19.60 4.27
C LYS A 258 13.60 19.78 4.40
N ASP A 259 14.15 19.44 5.56
CA ASP A 259 15.56 19.72 5.88
C ASP A 259 16.51 18.62 5.36
N LYS A 260 16.13 17.34 5.44
CA LYS A 260 16.99 16.19 5.11
C LYS A 260 16.85 15.67 3.68
N VAL A 261 15.71 15.92 3.03
CA VAL A 261 15.31 15.23 1.78
C VAL A 261 15.05 16.22 0.63
N PHE A 262 14.37 17.32 0.92
CA PHE A 262 13.93 18.31 -0.08
C PHE A 262 14.76 19.60 -0.14
N GLY A 263 15.78 19.76 0.71
CA GLY A 263 16.67 20.93 0.68
C GLY A 263 15.95 22.27 0.85
N GLY A 264 14.91 22.32 1.68
CA GLY A 264 14.07 23.50 1.91
C GLY A 264 12.94 23.74 0.90
N LYS A 265 12.90 23.02 -0.24
CA LYS A 265 11.87 23.16 -1.29
C LYS A 265 10.47 22.87 -0.74
N GLU A 266 9.53 23.81 -0.87
CA GLU A 266 8.12 23.62 -0.51
C GLU A 266 7.22 23.51 -1.76
N TYR A 267 6.19 22.66 -1.70
CA TYR A 267 5.22 22.44 -2.79
C TYR A 267 3.85 23.11 -2.58
N PHE A 268 3.58 23.57 -1.35
CA PHE A 268 2.29 24.14 -0.95
C PHE A 268 2.52 25.33 -0.02
N PRO A 269 1.79 26.45 -0.18
CA PRO A 269 1.98 27.64 0.64
C PRO A 269 1.70 27.37 2.13
N LYS A 270 2.42 28.05 3.01
CA LYS A 270 2.13 28.08 4.45
C LYS A 270 0.95 29.02 4.71
N ALA A 271 -0.02 28.57 5.48
CA ALA A 271 -0.98 29.41 6.20
C ALA A 271 -0.67 29.33 7.71
N ASP A 272 -0.97 30.39 8.44
CA ASP A 272 -0.80 30.42 9.90
C ASP A 272 -2.08 29.95 10.58
N MET A 273 -2.33 28.64 10.46
CA MET A 273 -3.52 27.95 10.95
C MET A 273 -3.14 26.55 11.45
N ASN A 274 -3.86 26.04 12.45
CA ASN A 274 -3.76 24.62 12.81
C ASN A 274 -4.47 23.75 11.75
N TYR A 275 -4.23 22.44 11.79
CA TYR A 275 -4.76 21.49 10.80
C TYR A 275 -6.29 21.52 10.66
N ARG A 276 -7.02 21.49 11.78
CA ARG A 276 -8.49 21.54 11.79
C ARG A 276 -8.99 22.81 11.11
N ASP A 277 -8.53 23.96 11.56
CA ASP A 277 -9.08 25.23 11.12
C ASP A 277 -8.72 25.52 9.66
N LYS A 278 -7.55 25.07 9.19
CA LYS A 278 -7.18 25.08 7.77
C LYS A 278 -8.13 24.21 6.92
N VAL A 279 -8.41 22.99 7.36
CA VAL A 279 -9.36 22.08 6.67
C VAL A 279 -10.76 22.69 6.61
N ILE A 280 -11.26 23.22 7.73
CA ILE A 280 -12.60 23.79 7.81
C ILE A 280 -12.73 25.03 6.92
N ASN A 281 -11.77 25.96 6.99
CA ASN A 281 -11.73 27.16 6.16
C ASN A 281 -11.71 26.82 4.66
N ASP A 282 -10.82 25.91 4.24
CA ASP A 282 -10.71 25.50 2.84
C ASP A 282 -11.99 24.81 2.35
N PHE A 283 -12.64 24.01 3.21
CA PHE A 283 -13.90 23.35 2.88
C PHE A 283 -15.06 24.35 2.72
N GLU A 284 -15.18 25.32 3.62
CA GLU A 284 -16.22 26.35 3.54
C GLU A 284 -16.01 27.28 2.33
N ASN A 285 -14.77 27.63 2.01
CA ASN A 285 -14.43 28.35 0.79
C ASN A 285 -14.78 27.54 -0.47
N ALA A 286 -14.42 26.25 -0.52
CA ALA A 286 -14.76 25.38 -1.66
C ALA A 286 -16.29 25.24 -1.84
N VAL A 287 -17.06 25.13 -0.76
CA VAL A 287 -18.53 25.12 -0.81
C VAL A 287 -19.10 26.46 -1.28
N SER A 288 -18.56 27.59 -0.82
CA SER A 288 -19.10 28.92 -1.16
C SER A 288 -18.90 29.28 -2.64
N ILE A 289 -17.73 28.95 -3.21
CA ILE A 289 -17.44 29.12 -4.65
C ILE A 289 -17.97 27.97 -5.53
N LYS A 290 -18.59 26.94 -4.92
CA LYS A 290 -19.14 25.74 -5.57
C LYS A 290 -18.08 24.85 -6.25
N ASP A 291 -16.83 24.86 -5.77
CA ASP A 291 -15.80 23.91 -6.19
C ASP A 291 -16.01 22.55 -5.50
N TRP A 292 -16.87 21.74 -6.12
CA TRP A 292 -17.22 20.43 -5.61
C TRP A 292 -16.10 19.38 -5.74
N ASP A 293 -15.05 19.64 -6.53
CA ASP A 293 -13.90 18.72 -6.66
C ASP A 293 -12.78 19.02 -5.66
N ALA A 294 -12.63 20.29 -5.25
CA ALA A 294 -11.93 20.65 -4.02
C ALA A 294 -12.63 20.02 -2.81
N VAL A 295 -13.96 20.10 -2.69
CA VAL A 295 -14.71 19.44 -1.60
C VAL A 295 -14.46 17.93 -1.53
N ILE A 296 -14.45 17.22 -2.67
CA ILE A 296 -14.08 15.79 -2.72
C ILE A 296 -12.62 15.57 -2.31
N SER A 297 -11.71 16.44 -2.76
CA SER A 297 -10.28 16.32 -2.46
C SER A 297 -9.99 16.56 -0.97
N ILE A 298 -10.62 17.56 -0.34
CA ILE A 298 -10.47 17.83 1.10
C ILE A 298 -11.01 16.65 1.92
N ALA A 299 -12.18 16.11 1.57
CA ALA A 299 -12.73 14.91 2.22
C ALA A 299 -11.83 13.66 2.04
N ARG A 300 -11.11 13.55 0.91
CA ARG A 300 -10.08 12.52 0.70
C ARG A 300 -8.88 12.70 1.61
N GLU A 301 -8.38 13.92 1.79
CA GLU A 301 -7.22 14.17 2.65
C GLU A 301 -7.54 13.92 4.14
N VAL A 302 -8.69 14.40 4.63
CA VAL A 302 -9.12 14.10 6.02
C VAL A 302 -9.35 12.60 6.22
N GLY A 303 -9.98 11.93 5.25
CA GLY A 303 -10.21 10.48 5.29
C GLY A 303 -8.94 9.60 5.21
N ARG A 304 -7.75 10.19 5.07
CA ARG A 304 -6.45 9.51 5.22
C ARG A 304 -5.89 9.60 6.64
N ASP A 305 -6.30 10.62 7.39
CA ASP A 305 -5.70 11.03 8.67
C ASP A 305 -6.38 10.38 9.90
N TYR A 306 -7.59 9.85 9.72
CA TYR A 306 -8.41 9.21 10.76
C TYR A 306 -8.89 10.12 11.91
N GLU A 307 -8.82 11.44 11.74
CA GLU A 307 -9.29 12.38 12.76
C GLU A 307 -10.82 12.54 12.76
N SER A 308 -11.46 11.68 13.57
CA SER A 308 -12.91 11.56 13.79
C SER A 308 -13.64 12.89 14.02
N ASN A 309 -12.98 13.85 14.66
CA ASN A 309 -13.59 15.14 14.99
C ASN A 309 -13.74 16.01 13.73
N ILE A 310 -12.67 16.09 12.93
CA ILE A 310 -12.66 16.81 11.65
C ILE A 310 -13.61 16.13 10.66
N GLU A 311 -13.64 14.79 10.60
CA GLU A 311 -14.62 14.07 9.79
C GLU A 311 -16.07 14.39 10.19
N SER A 312 -16.35 14.51 11.49
CA SER A 312 -17.70 14.82 12.01
C SER A 312 -18.14 16.24 11.62
N GLU A 313 -17.23 17.21 11.68
CA GLU A 313 -17.51 18.59 11.25
C GLU A 313 -17.70 18.69 9.73
N LEU A 314 -16.92 17.95 8.94
CA LEU A 314 -17.16 17.86 7.49
C LEU A 314 -18.52 17.22 7.18
N ILE A 315 -18.94 16.17 7.90
CA ILE A 315 -20.28 15.57 7.75
C ILE A 315 -21.37 16.62 8.02
N GLY A 316 -21.29 17.35 9.14
CA GLY A 316 -22.28 18.37 9.48
C GLY A 316 -22.35 19.51 8.44
N LYS A 317 -21.21 19.91 7.87
CA LYS A 317 -21.16 20.91 6.79
C LYS A 317 -21.71 20.37 5.47
N ILE A 318 -21.47 19.09 5.15
CA ILE A 318 -22.09 18.41 3.99
C ILE A 318 -23.62 18.35 4.16
N GLU A 319 -24.11 17.95 5.33
CA GLU A 319 -25.55 17.83 5.61
C GLU A 319 -26.25 19.20 5.51
N LYS A 320 -25.73 20.24 6.18
CA LYS A 320 -26.21 21.62 6.06
C LYS A 320 -26.20 22.14 4.61
N THR A 321 -25.22 21.73 3.80
CA THR A 321 -25.13 22.10 2.38
C THR A 321 -26.20 21.37 1.54
N LEU A 322 -26.60 20.17 1.95
CA LEU A 322 -27.62 19.35 1.28
C LEU A 322 -29.07 19.70 1.67
N ASP A 323 -29.30 20.45 2.76
CA ASP A 323 -30.64 20.91 3.14
C ASP A 323 -31.22 21.93 2.14
N ASN A 324 -30.37 22.60 1.37
CA ASN A 324 -30.76 23.41 0.22
C ASN A 324 -31.52 22.61 -0.86
N SER A 325 -32.29 23.32 -1.68
CA SER A 325 -33.01 22.79 -2.85
C SER A 325 -32.14 21.82 -3.66
N PRO A 326 -32.67 20.66 -4.12
CA PRO A 326 -31.91 19.63 -4.83
C PRO A 326 -31.12 20.16 -6.04
N ASP A 327 -29.90 19.65 -6.22
CA ASP A 327 -28.98 20.03 -7.29
C ASP A 327 -28.19 18.78 -7.69
N SER A 328 -28.35 18.32 -8.93
CA SER A 328 -27.83 17.03 -9.37
C SER A 328 -26.30 16.94 -9.37
N VAL A 329 -25.59 18.06 -9.56
CA VAL A 329 -24.13 18.11 -9.59
C VAL A 329 -23.59 18.12 -8.17
N ARG A 330 -24.03 19.09 -7.35
CA ARG A 330 -23.67 19.21 -5.94
C ARG A 330 -24.00 17.94 -5.17
N ASP A 331 -25.23 17.44 -5.29
CA ASP A 331 -25.68 16.29 -4.50
C ASP A 331 -24.88 15.03 -4.85
N THR A 332 -24.54 14.83 -6.14
CA THR A 332 -23.67 13.72 -6.59
C THR A 332 -22.25 13.88 -6.04
N LYS A 333 -21.67 15.08 -6.10
CA LYS A 333 -20.29 15.34 -5.65
C LYS A 333 -20.16 15.25 -4.12
N LEU A 334 -21.12 15.76 -3.36
CA LEU A 334 -21.18 15.61 -1.89
C LEU A 334 -21.42 14.14 -1.50
N GLY A 335 -22.27 13.42 -2.25
CA GLY A 335 -22.41 11.97 -2.14
C GLY A 335 -21.10 11.22 -2.38
N ALA A 336 -20.27 11.67 -3.34
CA ALA A 336 -18.95 11.11 -3.61
C ALA A 336 -17.90 11.48 -2.54
N ALA A 337 -17.89 12.72 -2.04
CA ALA A 337 -16.99 13.17 -0.96
C ALA A 337 -17.18 12.33 0.30
N SER A 338 -18.43 12.07 0.70
CA SER A 338 -18.79 11.20 1.83
C SER A 338 -18.44 9.71 1.63
N CYS A 339 -17.86 9.29 0.50
CA CYS A 339 -17.22 7.98 0.36
C CYS A 339 -15.79 7.92 0.91
N TYR A 340 -15.12 9.05 1.12
CA TYR A 340 -13.76 9.06 1.68
C TYR A 340 -13.75 8.95 3.20
N LEU A 341 -14.68 9.64 3.88
CA LEU A 341 -14.81 9.64 5.34
C LEU A 341 -15.19 8.26 5.89
N TYR A 342 -14.64 7.90 7.06
CA TYR A 342 -14.90 6.65 7.77
C TYR A 342 -15.91 6.75 8.93
N ASN A 343 -16.32 7.95 9.36
CA ASN A 343 -17.38 8.15 10.33
C ASN A 343 -18.73 7.62 9.77
N PRO A 344 -19.47 6.77 10.51
CA PRO A 344 -20.74 6.20 10.05
C PRO A 344 -21.81 7.19 9.56
N GLY A 345 -21.78 8.46 10.00
CA GLY A 345 -22.64 9.53 9.47
C GLY A 345 -22.48 9.73 7.96
N ALA A 346 -21.27 9.53 7.42
CA ALA A 346 -21.00 9.60 5.99
C ALA A 346 -21.71 8.50 5.18
N LEU A 347 -22.14 7.39 5.79
CA LEU A 347 -23.00 6.40 5.15
C LEU A 347 -24.47 6.84 5.12
N ASN A 348 -24.90 7.65 6.09
CA ASN A 348 -26.28 8.17 6.17
C ASN A 348 -26.52 9.24 5.10
N ILE A 349 -25.57 10.15 4.83
CA ILE A 349 -25.61 11.09 3.69
C ILE A 349 -25.98 10.36 2.39
N ARG A 350 -25.23 9.31 2.04
CA ARG A 350 -25.44 8.52 0.80
C ARG A 350 -26.76 7.76 0.80
N ARG A 351 -27.14 7.15 1.94
CA ARG A 351 -28.46 6.51 2.10
C ARG A 351 -29.61 7.50 1.89
N ASN A 352 -29.49 8.73 2.42
CA ASN A 352 -30.52 9.76 2.35
C ASN A 352 -30.63 10.36 0.94
N LEU A 353 -29.52 10.62 0.26
CA LEU A 353 -29.50 11.08 -1.14
C LEU A 353 -30.19 10.08 -2.09
N ILE A 354 -29.90 8.78 -1.94
CA ILE A 354 -30.52 7.72 -2.74
C ILE A 354 -32.01 7.57 -2.40
N ARG A 355 -32.38 7.56 -1.10
CA ARG A 355 -33.79 7.48 -0.65
C ARG A 355 -34.63 8.66 -1.13
N LYS A 356 -34.10 9.88 -1.09
CA LYS A 356 -34.74 11.11 -1.62
C LYS A 356 -34.71 11.19 -3.16
N LYS A 357 -34.21 10.15 -3.87
CA LYS A 357 -34.01 10.11 -5.33
C LYS A 357 -33.14 11.25 -5.91
N ARG A 358 -32.32 11.91 -5.07
CA ARG A 358 -31.45 13.04 -5.46
C ARG A 358 -30.18 12.57 -6.18
N VAL A 359 -29.73 11.34 -5.92
CA VAL A 359 -28.58 10.71 -6.59
C VAL A 359 -28.86 9.23 -6.85
N VAL A 360 -28.51 8.75 -8.05
CA VAL A 360 -28.64 7.33 -8.43
C VAL A 360 -27.43 6.54 -7.92
N LEU A 361 -27.66 5.35 -7.34
CA LEU A 361 -26.60 4.50 -6.78
C LEU A 361 -25.47 4.20 -7.79
N GLN A 362 -25.81 3.86 -9.03
CA GLN A 362 -24.85 3.61 -10.11
C GLN A 362 -23.86 4.77 -10.28
N LYS A 363 -24.34 6.02 -10.23
CA LYS A 363 -23.50 7.21 -10.44
C LYS A 363 -22.46 7.40 -9.33
N LEU A 364 -22.77 6.98 -8.10
CA LEU A 364 -21.79 6.91 -7.02
C LEU A 364 -20.82 5.73 -7.18
N LEU A 365 -21.29 4.57 -7.66
CA LEU A 365 -20.46 3.37 -7.83
C LEU A 365 -19.43 3.44 -8.98
N GLU A 366 -19.54 4.43 -9.88
CA GLU A 366 -18.48 4.79 -10.83
C GLU A 366 -17.16 5.14 -10.10
N LEU A 367 -17.22 5.81 -8.94
CA LEU A 367 -16.04 6.16 -8.16
C LEU A 367 -15.47 4.95 -7.42
N ARG A 368 -14.22 4.55 -7.72
CA ARG A 368 -13.49 3.40 -7.09
C ARG A 368 -13.65 3.38 -5.56
N ARG A 369 -13.54 4.53 -4.88
CA ARG A 369 -13.70 4.63 -3.41
C ARG A 369 -15.13 4.32 -2.93
N CYS A 370 -16.16 4.88 -3.58
CA CYS A 370 -17.55 4.54 -3.26
C CYS A 370 -17.87 3.07 -3.52
N ARG A 371 -17.29 2.48 -4.58
CA ARG A 371 -17.38 1.05 -4.88
C ARG A 371 -16.79 0.20 -3.75
N ILE A 372 -15.57 0.50 -3.30
CA ILE A 372 -14.90 -0.17 -2.17
C ILE A 372 -15.74 -0.09 -0.88
N MET A 373 -16.26 1.10 -0.55
CA MET A 373 -17.11 1.31 0.65
C MET A 373 -18.54 0.72 0.52
N SER A 374 -18.91 0.16 -0.63
CA SER A 374 -20.24 -0.37 -0.90
C SER A 374 -20.56 -1.62 -0.08
N ARG A 375 -21.85 -1.94 0.09
CA ARG A 375 -22.29 -3.18 0.74
C ARG A 375 -21.71 -4.41 0.02
N ARG A 376 -21.72 -4.41 -1.32
CA ARG A 376 -21.28 -5.55 -2.12
C ARG A 376 -19.78 -5.83 -1.97
N SER A 377 -18.94 -4.79 -2.07
CA SER A 377 -17.49 -4.96 -1.94
C SER A 377 -17.06 -5.28 -0.50
N PHE A 378 -17.67 -4.65 0.50
CA PHE A 378 -17.36 -5.02 1.88
C PHE A 378 -17.78 -6.47 2.21
N GLU A 379 -19.04 -6.85 1.94
CA GLU A 379 -19.58 -8.13 2.39
C GLU A 379 -19.14 -9.36 1.57
N LYS A 380 -18.65 -9.18 0.34
CA LYS A 380 -18.20 -10.28 -0.54
C LYS A 380 -16.69 -10.39 -0.72
N ASP A 381 -15.91 -9.42 -0.24
CA ASP A 381 -14.47 -9.33 -0.50
C ASP A 381 -13.72 -8.85 0.75
N LEU A 382 -13.76 -7.55 1.08
CA LEU A 382 -12.96 -6.97 2.17
C LEU A 382 -13.16 -7.68 3.52
N ALA A 383 -14.40 -8.02 3.88
CA ALA A 383 -14.70 -8.70 5.14
C ALA A 383 -14.15 -10.14 5.23
N LEU A 384 -13.69 -10.72 4.11
CA LEU A 384 -13.09 -12.04 4.02
C LEU A 384 -11.55 -12.00 4.09
N TRP A 385 -10.93 -10.82 4.01
CA TRP A 385 -9.47 -10.66 3.96
C TRP A 385 -8.78 -11.14 5.25
N THR A 386 -7.65 -11.85 5.09
CA THR A 386 -6.75 -12.27 6.17
C THR A 386 -6.11 -11.07 6.87
N MET A 387 -5.71 -11.27 8.12
CA MET A 387 -4.87 -10.29 8.83
C MET A 387 -3.44 -10.34 8.24
N ARG A 388 -2.75 -9.20 8.18
CA ARG A 388 -1.38 -9.08 7.66
C ARG A 388 -0.38 -8.68 8.75
N SER A 389 0.91 -8.85 8.47
CA SER A 389 2.03 -8.40 9.32
C SER A 389 1.86 -8.82 10.78
N ILE A 390 1.64 -10.12 11.00
CA ILE A 390 1.28 -10.69 12.30
C ILE A 390 2.56 -11.08 13.05
N TYR A 391 2.77 -10.50 14.23
CA TYR A 391 3.93 -10.74 15.08
C TYR A 391 3.50 -11.19 16.47
N PHE A 392 4.08 -12.30 16.94
CA PHE A 392 4.08 -12.68 18.35
C PHE A 392 5.37 -12.16 19.00
N PHE A 393 5.26 -11.56 20.18
CA PHE A 393 6.40 -11.14 21.00
C PHE A 393 6.02 -11.13 22.48
N LYS A 394 6.96 -10.82 23.38
CA LYS A 394 6.66 -10.55 24.80
C LYS A 394 7.04 -9.13 25.16
N SER A 395 6.10 -8.36 25.69
CA SER A 395 6.39 -7.03 26.27
C SER A 395 6.34 -7.14 27.79
N LYS A 396 7.43 -6.76 28.47
CA LYS A 396 7.57 -6.88 29.95
C LYS A 396 7.17 -8.27 30.47
N GLY A 397 7.58 -9.31 29.73
CA GLY A 397 7.26 -10.72 29.99
C GLY A 397 5.91 -11.23 29.45
N LYS A 398 4.95 -10.33 29.20
CA LYS A 398 3.57 -10.67 28.80
C LYS A 398 3.45 -10.98 27.31
N PRO A 399 2.93 -12.14 26.89
CA PRO A 399 2.70 -12.47 25.48
C PRO A 399 1.77 -11.46 24.78
N GLN A 400 2.27 -10.85 23.71
CA GLN A 400 1.57 -9.91 22.85
C GLN A 400 1.40 -10.48 21.44
N LEU A 401 0.32 -10.08 20.77
CA LEU A 401 0.07 -10.33 19.36
C LEU A 401 -0.25 -8.99 18.68
N GLN A 402 0.54 -8.58 17.68
CA GLN A 402 0.29 -7.36 16.90
C GLN A 402 0.14 -7.67 15.41
N PHE A 403 -0.79 -6.99 14.73
CA PHE A 403 -1.10 -7.21 13.31
C PHE A 403 -1.84 -6.03 12.67
N LEU A 404 -2.04 -6.12 11.35
CA LEU A 404 -2.79 -5.18 10.53
C LEU A 404 -4.09 -5.81 10.00
N ASP A 405 -5.21 -5.11 10.19
CA ASP A 405 -6.53 -5.37 9.61
C ASP A 405 -6.95 -4.22 8.67
N PRO A 406 -6.62 -4.29 7.36
CA PRO A 406 -7.03 -3.28 6.39
C PRO A 406 -8.56 -3.17 6.16
N ALA A 407 -9.36 -4.14 6.62
CA ALA A 407 -10.81 -4.13 6.49
C ALA A 407 -11.51 -3.51 7.71
N LEU A 408 -10.84 -3.38 8.85
CA LEU A 408 -11.39 -2.78 10.09
C LEU A 408 -11.91 -1.34 9.90
N PRO A 409 -11.21 -0.41 9.20
CA PRO A 409 -11.75 0.92 8.93
C PRO A 409 -13.11 0.89 8.21
N VAL A 410 -13.24 0.01 7.21
CA VAL A 410 -14.47 -0.12 6.41
C VAL A 410 -15.56 -0.85 7.20
N ALA A 411 -15.19 -1.78 8.09
CA ALA A 411 -16.13 -2.43 8.99
C ALA A 411 -16.79 -1.42 9.94
N GLY A 412 -15.98 -0.62 10.64
CA GLY A 412 -16.44 0.43 11.55
C GLY A 412 -17.31 1.48 10.84
N ALA A 413 -16.86 1.97 9.68
CA ALA A 413 -17.61 2.92 8.85
C ALA A 413 -18.97 2.39 8.35
N ARG A 414 -19.13 1.06 8.34
CA ARG A 414 -20.37 0.37 7.96
C ARG A 414 -21.18 -0.11 9.16
N GLY A 415 -20.77 0.24 10.38
CA GLY A 415 -21.46 -0.11 11.63
C GLY A 415 -21.26 -1.55 12.10
N PHE A 416 -20.21 -2.25 11.66
CA PHE A 416 -19.88 -3.58 12.14
C PHE A 416 -18.91 -3.50 13.33
N GLU A 417 -19.27 -4.12 14.46
CA GLU A 417 -18.34 -4.40 15.55
C GLU A 417 -17.39 -5.53 15.12
N THR A 418 -16.11 -5.44 15.46
CA THR A 418 -15.11 -6.46 15.10
C THR A 418 -14.57 -7.13 16.36
N ARG A 419 -14.63 -8.47 16.41
CA ARG A 419 -13.99 -9.32 17.41
C ARG A 419 -12.95 -10.19 16.73
N TYR A 420 -11.69 -10.10 17.14
CA TYR A 420 -10.68 -11.07 16.75
C TYR A 420 -10.81 -12.33 17.60
N LEU A 421 -10.60 -13.48 16.96
CA LEU A 421 -10.55 -14.80 17.57
C LEU A 421 -9.15 -15.35 17.28
N TRP A 422 -8.44 -15.77 18.33
CA TRP A 422 -7.08 -16.31 18.20
C TRP A 422 -6.97 -17.68 18.87
N ARG A 423 -6.13 -18.55 18.31
CA ARG A 423 -5.84 -19.90 18.81
C ARG A 423 -4.36 -20.21 18.67
N VAL A 424 -3.80 -20.97 19.60
CA VAL A 424 -2.42 -21.45 19.54
C VAL A 424 -2.42 -22.97 19.59
N PHE A 425 -1.69 -23.60 18.66
CA PHE A 425 -1.56 -25.05 18.53
C PHE A 425 -0.09 -25.45 18.62
N TYR A 426 0.19 -26.68 19.06
CA TYR A 426 1.46 -27.33 18.71
C TYR A 426 1.52 -27.53 17.20
N GLU A 427 2.71 -27.39 16.61
CA GLU A 427 2.92 -27.77 15.21
C GLU A 427 2.53 -29.24 14.98
N GLY A 428 1.73 -29.51 13.93
CA GLY A 428 1.16 -30.83 13.65
C GLY A 428 -0.07 -31.24 14.50
N SER A 429 -0.51 -30.41 15.46
CA SER A 429 -1.67 -30.70 16.31
C SER A 429 -2.95 -30.03 15.81
N ASN A 430 -4.06 -30.77 15.82
CA ASN A 430 -5.42 -30.21 15.67
C ASN A 430 -6.05 -29.76 17.00
N VAL A 431 -5.40 -30.04 18.14
CA VAL A 431 -5.80 -29.57 19.47
C VAL A 431 -5.01 -28.30 19.81
N HIS A 432 -5.73 -27.24 20.18
CA HIS A 432 -5.14 -25.98 20.64
C HIS A 432 -4.72 -26.06 22.11
N VAL A 433 -3.65 -25.37 22.47
CA VAL A 433 -3.15 -25.22 23.86
C VAL A 433 -3.69 -23.96 24.54
N ALA A 434 -4.15 -22.98 23.77
CA ALA A 434 -4.81 -21.78 24.24
C ALA A 434 -5.72 -21.20 23.15
N GLU A 435 -6.84 -20.59 23.54
CA GLU A 435 -7.64 -19.74 22.66
C GLU A 435 -8.14 -18.48 23.39
N GLY A 436 -8.53 -17.47 22.63
CA GLY A 436 -8.99 -16.21 23.17
C GLY A 436 -9.69 -15.30 22.17
N SER A 437 -10.20 -14.17 22.64
CA SER A 437 -10.85 -13.17 21.80
C SER A 437 -10.67 -11.74 22.29
N TYR A 438 -10.61 -10.80 21.33
CA TYR A 438 -10.44 -9.38 21.60
C TYR A 438 -11.48 -8.57 20.81
N LYS A 439 -12.27 -7.74 21.49
CA LYS A 439 -13.26 -6.85 20.86
C LYS A 439 -12.61 -5.50 20.55
N VAL A 440 -12.77 -5.01 19.32
CA VAL A 440 -12.51 -3.62 18.95
C VAL A 440 -13.79 -2.82 19.07
N GLU A 441 -13.67 -1.61 19.63
CA GLU A 441 -14.77 -0.65 19.70
C GLU A 441 -14.50 0.55 18.77
N GLY A 442 -15.57 1.04 18.15
CA GLY A 442 -15.53 2.20 17.24
C GLY A 442 -14.85 1.94 15.89
N VAL A 443 -14.45 3.04 15.25
CA VAL A 443 -13.61 3.03 14.05
C VAL A 443 -12.14 3.13 14.47
N ARG A 444 -11.28 2.31 13.89
CA ARG A 444 -9.82 2.33 14.08
C ARG A 444 -9.12 2.29 12.73
N SER A 445 -7.86 2.74 12.69
CA SER A 445 -7.02 2.85 11.48
C SER A 445 -6.60 1.51 10.87
N GLY A 446 -6.75 0.40 11.60
CA GLY A 446 -6.41 -0.95 11.12
C GLY A 446 -5.11 -1.53 11.70
N SER A 447 -4.47 -0.91 12.69
CA SER A 447 -3.43 -1.56 13.50
C SER A 447 -4.01 -2.01 14.84
N ILE A 448 -3.64 -3.20 15.30
CA ILE A 448 -4.16 -3.83 16.52
C ILE A 448 -3.03 -4.53 17.28
N ARG A 449 -2.97 -4.33 18.60
CA ARG A 449 -2.15 -5.10 19.54
C ARG A 449 -3.08 -5.73 20.59
N ILE A 450 -2.90 -7.03 20.83
CA ILE A 450 -3.67 -7.84 21.79
C ILE A 450 -2.72 -8.33 22.87
N ASP A 451 -3.04 -8.01 24.13
CA ASP A 451 -2.49 -8.65 25.31
C ASP A 451 -3.17 -10.03 25.47
N LEU A 452 -2.41 -11.11 25.26
CA LEU A 452 -2.98 -12.46 25.23
C LEU A 452 -3.41 -12.91 26.63
N GLU A 453 -2.77 -12.44 27.70
CA GLU A 453 -3.16 -12.76 29.08
C GLU A 453 -4.53 -12.16 29.45
N LYS A 454 -4.89 -11.02 28.84
CA LYS A 454 -6.18 -10.35 29.05
C LYS A 454 -7.30 -10.82 28.12
N SER A 455 -6.98 -11.62 27.11
CA SER A 455 -7.95 -12.06 26.08
C SER A 455 -8.12 -13.57 25.97
N VAL A 456 -7.32 -14.36 26.69
CA VAL A 456 -7.44 -15.83 26.79
C VAL A 456 -8.75 -16.26 27.44
N VAL A 457 -9.25 -17.44 27.07
CA VAL A 457 -10.28 -18.17 27.82
C VAL A 457 -9.59 -19.03 28.89
N GLY A 458 -9.76 -18.68 30.17
CA GLY A 458 -9.14 -19.40 31.29
C GLY A 458 -7.76 -18.85 31.64
N VAL A 459 -6.72 -19.71 31.63
CA VAL A 459 -5.35 -19.35 32.01
C VAL A 459 -4.41 -19.56 30.82
N LEU A 460 -3.63 -18.53 30.46
CA LEU A 460 -2.67 -18.61 29.38
C LEU A 460 -1.41 -19.40 29.79
N ASN A 461 -1.27 -20.63 29.29
CA ASN A 461 -0.05 -21.42 29.43
C ASN A 461 0.51 -21.80 28.05
N LEU A 462 1.46 -21.00 27.55
CA LEU A 462 2.12 -21.25 26.27
C LEU A 462 3.46 -21.97 26.49
N PRO A 463 3.69 -23.15 25.86
CA PRO A 463 4.90 -23.93 26.07
C PRO A 463 6.11 -23.29 25.39
N ALA A 464 7.27 -23.44 26.02
CA ALA A 464 8.55 -22.93 25.51
C ALA A 464 9.34 -23.98 24.71
N LYS A 465 10.32 -23.53 23.92
CA LYS A 465 11.26 -24.34 23.11
C LYS A 465 10.63 -25.28 22.08
N LYS A 466 9.35 -25.11 21.75
CA LYS A 466 8.64 -25.88 20.72
C LYS A 466 8.02 -24.94 19.68
N PRO A 467 8.06 -25.26 18.38
CA PRO A 467 7.29 -24.54 17.37
C PRO A 467 5.79 -24.59 17.67
N LEU A 468 5.17 -23.42 17.59
CA LEU A 468 3.74 -23.19 17.78
C LEU A 468 3.16 -22.54 16.53
N ILE A 469 1.91 -22.90 16.23
CA ILE A 469 1.12 -22.26 15.18
C ILE A 469 0.08 -21.36 15.85
N LEU A 470 0.11 -20.06 15.57
CA LEU A 470 -0.96 -19.15 15.96
C LEU A 470 -1.90 -18.96 14.77
N GLU A 471 -3.18 -19.24 14.99
CA GLU A 471 -4.28 -18.89 14.08
C GLU A 471 -4.95 -17.59 14.54
N LEU A 472 -5.28 -16.71 13.59
CA LEU A 472 -5.95 -15.44 13.83
C LEU A 472 -7.05 -15.20 12.79
N GLY A 473 -8.27 -14.92 13.25
CA GLY A 473 -9.40 -14.55 12.40
C GLY A 473 -10.21 -13.39 12.98
N ALA A 474 -11.01 -12.72 12.15
CA ALA A 474 -11.86 -11.60 12.53
C ALA A 474 -13.34 -11.96 12.31
N GLN A 475 -14.15 -11.91 13.36
CA GLN A 475 -15.60 -11.97 13.29
C GLN A 475 -16.17 -10.56 13.35
N ARG A 476 -16.92 -10.17 12.32
CA ARG A 476 -17.52 -8.84 12.17
C ARG A 476 -19.04 -8.96 12.25
N VAL A 477 -19.68 -8.23 13.17
CA VAL A 477 -21.11 -8.35 13.48
C VAL A 477 -21.78 -6.97 13.39
N HIS A 478 -22.83 -6.84 12.59
CA HIS A 478 -23.63 -5.60 12.57
C HIS A 478 -24.72 -5.65 13.66
N PRO A 479 -24.67 -4.81 14.72
CA PRO A 479 -25.49 -4.98 15.93
C PRO A 479 -26.99 -4.73 15.71
N ARG A 480 -27.38 -4.15 14.55
CA ARG A 480 -28.79 -3.92 14.17
C ARG A 480 -29.33 -4.84 13.07
N GLU A 481 -28.46 -5.55 12.36
CA GLU A 481 -28.86 -6.50 11.29
C GLU A 481 -28.52 -7.96 11.68
N PHE A 482 -27.84 -8.17 12.80
CA PHE A 482 -27.29 -9.44 13.31
C PHE A 482 -26.40 -10.22 12.32
N LYS A 483 -26.12 -9.65 11.15
CA LYS A 483 -25.29 -10.21 10.10
C LYS A 483 -23.86 -10.39 10.60
N LYS A 484 -23.40 -11.64 10.56
CA LYS A 484 -22.04 -12.06 10.90
C LYS A 484 -21.24 -12.29 9.62
N LEU A 485 -19.98 -11.85 9.60
CA LEU A 485 -19.01 -12.06 8.54
C LEU A 485 -17.70 -12.49 9.19
N ASN A 486 -17.12 -13.61 8.78
CA ASN A 486 -15.83 -14.07 9.29
C ASN A 486 -14.77 -13.85 8.21
N SER A 487 -13.57 -13.40 8.59
CA SER A 487 -12.42 -13.42 7.69
C SER A 487 -11.98 -14.85 7.37
N LYS A 488 -11.16 -15.00 6.33
CA LYS A 488 -10.21 -16.12 6.27
C LYS A 488 -9.29 -16.07 7.50
N THR A 489 -8.93 -17.24 8.02
CA THR A 489 -7.94 -17.38 9.10
C THR A 489 -6.54 -17.17 8.53
N ALA A 490 -5.75 -16.29 9.14
CA ALA A 490 -4.32 -16.18 8.92
C ALA A 490 -3.57 -17.08 9.92
N LYS A 491 -2.38 -17.57 9.56
CA LYS A 491 -1.54 -18.38 10.44
C LYS A 491 -0.10 -17.86 10.46
N ILE A 492 0.56 -17.94 11.61
CA ILE A 492 2.01 -17.78 11.73
C ILE A 492 2.62 -18.94 12.53
N ARG A 493 3.88 -19.26 12.25
CA ARG A 493 4.73 -20.14 13.06
C ARG A 493 5.60 -19.27 13.97
N PHE A 494 5.76 -19.65 15.24
CA PHE A 494 6.61 -18.94 16.19
C PHE A 494 7.18 -19.90 17.25
N VAL A 495 8.18 -19.44 18.01
CA VAL A 495 8.73 -20.18 19.16
C VAL A 495 8.88 -19.26 20.36
N ILE A 496 8.64 -19.79 21.57
CA ILE A 496 8.90 -19.08 22.82
C ILE A 496 10.24 -19.55 23.39
N GLN A 497 11.25 -18.70 23.30
CA GLN A 497 12.59 -18.97 23.84
C GLN A 497 12.68 -18.50 25.31
N PRO A 498 13.02 -19.36 26.28
CA PRO A 498 13.21 -18.93 27.67
C PRO A 498 14.36 -17.93 27.82
N GLY A 499 14.15 -16.87 28.59
CA GLY A 499 15.15 -15.82 28.81
C GLY A 499 15.39 -14.87 27.61
N PHE A 500 14.76 -15.12 26.46
CA PHE A 500 14.91 -14.27 25.28
C PHE A 500 14.24 -12.91 25.47
N ASN A 501 14.98 -11.84 25.22
CA ASN A 501 14.45 -10.48 25.22
C ASN A 501 13.87 -10.15 23.84
N TYR A 502 12.56 -9.92 23.79
CA TYR A 502 11.83 -9.56 22.57
C TYR A 502 11.79 -8.04 22.31
N GLU A 503 12.11 -7.19 23.29
CA GLU A 503 12.04 -5.73 23.18
C GLU A 503 13.45 -5.16 22.95
N ALA A 504 13.63 -4.34 21.92
CA ALA A 504 14.91 -3.69 21.66
C ALA A 504 15.33 -2.73 22.80
N GLY A 505 16.63 -2.44 22.86
CA GLY A 505 17.17 -1.42 23.76
C GLY A 505 16.60 -0.03 23.48
N ILE A 506 16.76 0.91 24.42
CA ILE A 506 16.32 2.30 24.22
C ILE A 506 17.19 2.95 23.15
N ASN A 507 16.56 3.47 22.08
CA ASN A 507 17.22 4.08 20.92
C ASN A 507 18.27 3.17 20.26
N PRO A 508 17.87 2.02 19.68
CA PRO A 508 18.81 1.10 19.03
C PRO A 508 19.53 1.79 17.87
N ASP A 509 20.80 1.44 17.68
CA ASP A 509 21.56 1.88 16.51
C ASP A 509 21.47 0.82 15.41
N ILE A 510 21.07 1.25 14.22
CA ILE A 510 20.95 0.40 13.05
C ILE A 510 22.09 0.77 12.10
N LYS A 511 23.02 -0.16 11.91
CA LYS A 511 24.02 -0.07 10.83
C LYS A 511 23.38 -0.50 9.53
N VAL A 512 23.84 0.06 8.42
CA VAL A 512 23.56 -0.47 7.08
C VAL A 512 24.79 -1.22 6.60
N VAL A 513 24.60 -2.34 5.93
CA VAL A 513 25.66 -3.15 5.32
C VAL A 513 25.33 -3.29 3.85
N TYR A 514 26.13 -2.69 2.97
CA TYR A 514 25.97 -2.82 1.53
C TYR A 514 26.89 -3.93 0.98
N PRO A 515 26.44 -4.71 -0.02
CA PRO A 515 27.28 -5.70 -0.67
C PRO A 515 28.43 -5.02 -1.44
N GLU A 516 29.53 -5.74 -1.66
CA GLU A 516 30.74 -5.25 -2.35
C GLU A 516 30.51 -5.03 -3.86
N ARG A 517 29.74 -3.99 -4.21
CA ARG A 517 29.40 -3.62 -5.59
C ARG A 517 29.90 -2.20 -5.89
N PRO A 518 30.39 -1.92 -7.12
CA PRO A 518 30.78 -0.57 -7.53
C PRO A 518 29.66 0.47 -7.37
N GLU A 519 28.40 0.07 -7.52
CA GLU A 519 27.24 0.95 -7.32
C GLU A 519 27.08 1.45 -5.87
N PHE A 520 27.62 0.74 -4.88
CA PHE A 520 27.54 1.11 -3.45
C PHE A 520 28.89 1.55 -2.85
N GLY A 521 29.97 1.64 -3.64
CA GLY A 521 31.34 1.85 -3.14
C GLY A 521 31.62 3.18 -2.41
N ASN A 522 30.64 4.10 -2.36
CA ASN A 522 30.69 5.35 -1.59
C ASN A 522 29.84 5.30 -0.30
N LEU A 523 29.25 4.15 0.03
CA LEU A 523 28.31 3.95 1.15
C LEU A 523 28.79 2.91 2.19
N ASN A 524 29.92 2.24 1.92
CA ASN A 524 30.63 1.32 2.83
C ASN A 524 31.87 2.01 3.43
#